data_AF-A0A0F8YB40-F1
#
_entry.id   AF-A0A0F8YB40-F1
#
_cell.length_a   1.000
_cell.length_b   1.000
_cell.length_c   1.000
_cell.angle_alpha   90.00
_cell.angle_beta   90.00
_cell.angle_gamma   90.00
#
_symmetry.space_group_name_H-M   'P 1'
#
loop_
_entity.id
_entity.type
_entity.pdbx_description
1 polymer ?
#
loop_
_entity_poly.entity_id
_entity_poly.type
_entity_poly.pdbx_seq_one_letter_code
_entity_poly.pdbx_strand_id
1 'polypeptide(L)'
;AETARAVLGALGSAGVEFTAVDDLCELAARGDPLLGELAGAEELTVVACYPRAVKWLFAAAGAPLSDGRVQMLNMRTQPAGEIIQAVTGGHPAPAEACCPPTDGCCAPANECCAPASEAATATGADWAAWFPVIDRDRCVDCKQCMNFCLFGTYEADGPDKVVVANPRSCKTNCPACARVCPTAAIIFPKHDRLGVIAGEVPTDADMDAQKVRLDMNSLLSGDPLETLRNRSKGGAAAALKVLQELGVPDDVIASSGEEIARRCSPARPCCDPPDRPCCPEDA
;
A
#
# COMPACT_ATOMS: atom_id res chain seq x y z
N ALA A 1 13.19 -7.46 0.61
CA ALA A 1 14.11 -8.47 0.06
C ALA A 1 15.26 -8.78 1.03
N GLU A 2 15.91 -7.75 1.59
CA GLU A 2 16.99 -7.93 2.58
C GLU A 2 16.51 -8.63 3.87
N THR A 3 15.42 -8.16 4.48
CA THR A 3 14.81 -8.79 5.68
C THR A 3 14.52 -10.28 5.48
N ALA A 4 13.91 -10.65 4.35
CA ALA A 4 13.57 -12.05 4.06
C ALA A 4 14.81 -12.94 3.97
N ARG A 5 15.88 -12.47 3.31
CA ARG A 5 17.15 -13.21 3.25
C ARG A 5 17.79 -13.39 4.62
N ALA A 6 17.79 -12.34 5.44
CA ALA A 6 18.33 -12.39 6.79
C ALA A 6 17.56 -13.40 7.67
N VAL A 7 16.22 -13.38 7.60
CA VAL A 7 15.38 -14.32 8.36
C VAL A 7 15.60 -15.76 7.90
N LEU A 8 15.60 -16.03 6.58
CA LEU A 8 15.83 -17.38 6.04
C LEU A 8 17.21 -17.92 6.43
N GLY A 9 18.26 -17.08 6.34
CA GLY A 9 19.60 -17.47 6.77
C GLY A 9 19.66 -17.83 8.26
N ALA A 10 19.04 -17.01 9.11
CA ALA A 10 18.99 -17.25 10.54
C ALA A 10 18.21 -18.52 10.91
N LEU A 11 17.08 -18.78 10.25
CA LEU A 11 16.29 -20.01 10.43
C LEU A 11 17.11 -21.27 10.08
N GLY A 12 17.84 -21.23 8.95
CA GLY A 12 18.71 -22.32 8.53
C GLY A 12 19.85 -22.60 9.52
N SER A 13 20.46 -21.55 10.08
CA SER A 13 21.54 -21.69 11.08
C SER A 13 21.05 -22.08 12.47
N ALA A 14 19.80 -21.75 12.82
CA ALA A 14 19.21 -22.07 14.12
C ALA A 14 18.68 -23.50 14.21
N GLY A 15 18.59 -24.23 13.09
CA GLY A 15 18.07 -25.61 13.06
C GLY A 15 16.58 -25.69 13.42
N VAL A 16 15.83 -24.61 13.19
CA VAL A 16 14.37 -24.60 13.36
C VAL A 16 13.74 -25.28 12.15
N GLU A 17 12.77 -26.17 12.36
CA GLU A 17 11.97 -26.73 11.27
C GLU A 17 11.10 -25.64 10.64
N PHE A 18 11.28 -25.35 9.34
CA PHE A 18 10.49 -24.35 8.63
C PHE A 18 10.16 -24.79 7.20
N THR A 19 9.01 -24.33 6.71
CA THR A 19 8.64 -24.44 5.30
C THR A 19 8.84 -23.09 4.64
N ALA A 20 9.76 -23.02 3.67
CA ALA A 20 9.91 -21.84 2.83
C ALA A 20 9.00 -21.92 1.61
N VAL A 21 8.28 -20.83 1.37
CA VAL A 21 7.41 -20.66 0.20
C VAL A 21 7.94 -19.48 -0.61
N ASP A 22 8.12 -19.66 -1.91
CA ASP A 22 8.60 -18.61 -2.81
C ASP A 22 7.62 -17.43 -2.91
N ASP A 23 6.33 -17.74 -3.13
CA ASP A 23 5.29 -16.73 -3.33
C ASP A 23 3.94 -17.15 -2.73
N LEU A 24 3.66 -16.67 -1.51
CA LEU A 24 2.39 -16.90 -0.82
C LEU A 24 1.18 -16.37 -1.60
N CYS A 25 1.35 -15.28 -2.38
CA CYS A 25 0.25 -14.75 -3.17
C CYS A 25 -0.08 -15.72 -4.32
N GLU A 26 0.93 -16.31 -4.95
CA GLU A 26 0.72 -17.33 -5.98
C GLU A 26 0.04 -18.58 -5.43
N LEU A 27 0.49 -19.07 -4.26
CA LEU A 27 -0.17 -20.19 -3.56
C LEU A 27 -1.64 -19.90 -3.28
N ALA A 28 -1.94 -18.70 -2.79
CA ALA A 28 -3.31 -18.32 -2.49
C ALA A 28 -4.17 -18.22 -3.76
N ALA A 29 -3.63 -17.65 -4.84
CA ALA A 29 -4.35 -17.52 -6.10
C ALA A 29 -4.66 -18.87 -6.78
N ARG A 30 -3.87 -19.91 -6.52
CA ARG A 30 -4.10 -21.27 -7.03
C ARG A 30 -4.91 -22.16 -6.08
N GLY A 31 -5.19 -21.70 -4.86
CA GLY A 31 -5.85 -22.51 -3.83
C GLY A 31 -5.01 -23.71 -3.44
N ASP A 32 -3.70 -23.50 -3.23
CA ASP A 32 -2.76 -24.59 -2.97
C ASP A 32 -3.12 -25.39 -1.70
N PRO A 33 -3.14 -26.74 -1.75
CA PRO A 33 -3.43 -27.59 -0.59
C PRO A 33 -2.53 -27.34 0.62
N LEU A 34 -1.28 -26.90 0.41
CA LEU A 34 -0.34 -26.56 1.47
C LEU A 34 -0.93 -25.53 2.44
N LEU A 35 -1.73 -24.56 1.94
CA LEU A 35 -2.36 -23.57 2.80
C LEU A 35 -3.41 -24.20 3.73
N GLY A 36 -4.10 -25.23 3.28
CA GLY A 36 -5.04 -26.00 4.10
C GLY A 36 -4.34 -26.80 5.19
N GLU A 37 -3.23 -27.45 4.85
CA GLU A 37 -2.39 -28.18 5.79
C GLU A 37 -1.83 -27.26 6.88
N LEU A 38 -1.26 -26.12 6.48
CA LEU A 38 -0.73 -25.11 7.40
C LEU A 38 -1.82 -24.52 8.30
N ALA A 39 -3.00 -24.22 7.76
CA ALA A 39 -4.13 -23.69 8.54
C ALA A 39 -4.68 -24.71 9.56
N GLY A 40 -4.46 -26.00 9.33
CA GLY A 40 -4.86 -27.09 10.22
C GLY A 40 -3.92 -27.33 11.40
N ALA A 41 -2.72 -26.76 11.40
CA ALA A 41 -1.72 -26.95 12.47
C ALA A 41 -2.22 -26.47 13.85
N GLU A 42 -1.69 -27.08 14.92
CA GLU A 42 -2.04 -26.71 16.30
C GLU A 42 -1.49 -25.33 16.68
N GLU A 43 -0.23 -25.06 16.32
CA GLU A 43 0.43 -23.76 16.43
C GLU A 43 1.09 -23.43 15.10
N LEU A 44 0.90 -22.21 14.60
CA LEU A 44 1.45 -21.77 13.31
C LEU A 44 2.10 -20.40 13.46
N THR A 45 3.39 -20.32 13.14
CA THR A 45 4.08 -19.02 13.00
C THR A 45 4.27 -18.69 11.53
N VAL A 46 3.61 -17.62 11.07
CA VAL A 46 3.72 -17.15 9.68
C VAL A 46 4.58 -15.91 9.62
N VAL A 47 5.71 -16.02 8.93
CA VAL A 47 6.60 -14.89 8.64
C VAL A 47 6.39 -14.47 7.19
N ALA A 48 5.69 -13.37 6.97
CA ALA A 48 5.27 -12.96 5.63
C ALA A 48 5.14 -11.43 5.51
N CYS A 49 4.10 -10.96 4.83
CA CYS A 49 3.78 -9.54 4.72
C CYS A 49 2.88 -9.10 5.89
N TYR A 50 2.02 -8.10 5.68
CA TYR A 50 1.13 -7.59 6.71
C TYR A 50 0.17 -8.69 7.23
N PRO A 51 -0.07 -8.79 8.56
CA PRO A 51 -0.93 -9.82 9.15
C PRO A 51 -2.33 -9.86 8.52
N ARG A 52 -2.92 -8.68 8.33
CA ARG A 52 -4.21 -8.50 7.66
C ARG A 52 -4.21 -9.08 6.24
N ALA A 53 -3.15 -8.87 5.47
CA ALA A 53 -3.03 -9.41 4.12
C ALA A 53 -2.93 -10.94 4.14
N VAL A 54 -2.13 -11.50 5.05
CA VAL A 54 -1.96 -12.95 5.21
C VAL A 54 -3.28 -13.62 5.60
N LYS A 55 -4.00 -13.10 6.60
CA LYS A 55 -5.32 -13.60 7.03
C LYS A 55 -6.26 -13.79 5.83
N TRP A 56 -6.36 -12.77 4.99
CA TRP A 56 -7.28 -12.80 3.86
C TRP A 56 -6.76 -13.56 2.64
N LEU A 57 -5.44 -13.72 2.47
CA LEU A 57 -4.87 -14.61 1.45
C LEU A 57 -5.26 -16.07 1.73
N PHE A 58 -5.10 -16.51 2.98
CA PHE A 58 -5.51 -17.84 3.44
C PHE A 58 -7.02 -18.04 3.29
N ALA A 59 -7.83 -17.06 3.69
CA ALA A 59 -9.28 -17.11 3.49
C ALA A 59 -9.67 -17.17 1.99
N ALA A 60 -8.99 -16.41 1.12
CA ALA A 60 -9.22 -16.43 -0.32
C ALA A 60 -8.85 -17.78 -0.96
N ALA A 61 -7.86 -18.48 -0.40
CA ALA A 61 -7.49 -19.83 -0.79
C ALA A 61 -8.45 -20.92 -0.27
N GLY A 62 -9.47 -20.56 0.52
CA GLY A 62 -10.39 -21.51 1.16
C GLY A 62 -9.87 -22.13 2.46
N ALA A 63 -8.77 -21.61 3.02
CA ALA A 63 -8.12 -22.11 4.23
C ALA A 63 -8.07 -21.03 5.33
N PRO A 64 -9.20 -20.56 5.88
CA PRO A 64 -9.22 -19.46 6.84
C PRO A 64 -8.43 -19.78 8.11
N LEU A 65 -7.57 -18.85 8.53
CA LEU A 65 -6.76 -18.98 9.74
C LEU A 65 -7.59 -18.72 11.01
N SER A 66 -7.24 -19.40 12.11
CA SER A 66 -7.84 -19.19 13.43
C SER A 66 -7.05 -18.16 14.25
N ASP A 67 -7.66 -17.03 14.61
CA ASP A 67 -6.99 -15.88 15.24
C ASP A 67 -6.31 -16.17 16.61
N GLY A 68 -6.57 -17.32 17.24
CA GLY A 68 -5.98 -17.71 18.54
C GLY A 68 -4.79 -18.67 18.49
N ARG A 69 -4.43 -19.19 17.31
CA ARG A 69 -3.38 -20.24 17.14
C ARG A 69 -2.25 -19.82 16.21
N VAL A 70 -2.33 -18.62 15.66
CA VAL A 70 -1.42 -18.14 14.61
C VAL A 70 -0.65 -16.92 15.10
N GLN A 71 0.67 -17.02 15.11
CA GLN A 71 1.55 -15.87 15.30
C GLN A 71 1.95 -15.32 13.94
N MET A 72 1.70 -14.04 13.69
CA MET A 72 2.05 -13.38 12.42
C MET A 72 3.20 -12.39 12.63
N LEU A 73 4.26 -12.54 11.84
CA LEU A 73 5.43 -11.65 11.82
C LEU A 73 5.55 -10.97 10.45
N ASN A 74 5.60 -9.64 10.46
CA ASN A 74 5.53 -8.78 9.28
C ASN A 74 6.92 -8.34 8.79
N MET A 75 7.42 -8.99 7.74
CA MET A 75 8.71 -8.65 7.13
C MET A 75 8.74 -7.31 6.39
N ARG A 76 7.61 -6.64 6.19
CA ARG A 76 7.57 -5.33 5.49
C ARG A 76 7.89 -4.16 6.40
N THR A 77 7.57 -4.27 7.68
CA THR A 77 7.70 -3.16 8.64
C THR A 77 8.51 -3.52 9.87
N GLN A 78 8.58 -4.79 10.26
CA GLN A 78 9.39 -5.21 11.40
C GLN A 78 10.84 -5.44 10.97
N PRO A 79 11.82 -5.04 11.82
CA PRO A 79 13.22 -5.31 11.56
C PRO A 79 13.53 -6.80 11.65
N ALA A 80 14.51 -7.26 10.87
CA ALA A 80 14.88 -8.67 10.81
C ALA A 80 15.25 -9.24 12.19
N GLY A 81 15.95 -8.46 13.02
CA GLY A 81 16.39 -8.91 14.35
C GLY A 81 15.24 -9.30 15.29
N GLU A 82 14.15 -8.51 15.29
CA GLU A 82 12.96 -8.83 16.10
C GLU A 82 12.25 -10.08 15.60
N ILE A 83 12.14 -10.23 14.28
CA ILE A 83 11.54 -11.42 13.66
C ILE A 83 12.36 -12.65 14.01
N ILE A 84 13.69 -12.58 13.85
CA ILE A 84 14.63 -13.67 14.17
C ILE A 84 14.50 -14.05 15.65
N GLN A 85 14.51 -13.07 16.54
CA GLN A 85 14.36 -13.31 17.97
C GLN A 85 13.04 -14.02 18.31
N ALA A 86 11.94 -13.62 17.65
CA ALA A 86 10.63 -14.23 17.84
C ALA A 86 10.57 -15.68 17.34
N VAL A 87 11.21 -16.01 16.21
CA VAL A 87 11.18 -17.37 15.65
C VAL A 87 12.21 -18.33 16.26
N THR A 88 13.36 -17.84 16.75
CA THR A 88 14.38 -18.67 17.39
C THR A 88 14.26 -18.74 18.91
N GLY A 89 13.22 -18.12 19.50
CA GLY A 89 13.00 -18.11 20.95
C GLY A 89 14.09 -17.38 21.73
N GLY A 90 14.73 -16.37 21.14
CA GLY A 90 15.76 -15.56 21.79
C GLY A 90 17.10 -16.24 22.01
N HIS A 91 17.32 -17.44 21.48
CA HIS A 91 18.68 -17.98 21.34
C HIS A 91 19.32 -17.30 20.13
N PRO A 92 20.33 -16.44 20.32
CA PRO A 92 21.11 -15.98 19.19
C PRO A 92 21.72 -17.22 18.53
N ALA A 93 21.65 -17.29 17.20
CA ALA A 93 22.39 -18.28 16.44
C ALA A 93 23.83 -18.35 17.00
N PRO A 94 24.39 -19.54 17.26
CA PRO A 94 25.77 -19.60 17.66
C PRO A 94 26.59 -19.02 16.50
N ALA A 95 27.19 -17.86 16.74
CA ALA A 95 28.12 -17.22 15.79
C ALA A 95 29.40 -18.04 15.59
N GLU A 96 29.53 -19.19 16.25
CA GLU A 96 30.69 -20.08 16.18
C GLU A 96 30.23 -21.54 16.25
N ALA A 97 29.79 -22.11 15.12
CA ALA A 97 29.74 -23.57 14.94
C ALA A 97 29.80 -23.93 13.45
N CYS A 98 30.85 -23.46 12.77
CA CYS A 98 31.32 -24.08 11.52
C CYS A 98 32.81 -24.31 11.67
N CYS A 99 33.11 -25.47 12.26
CA CYS A 99 34.40 -26.15 12.40
C CYS A 99 35.45 -25.53 13.36
N PRO A 100 36.02 -26.31 14.31
CA PRO A 100 37.26 -25.92 14.98
C PRO A 100 38.41 -25.85 13.97
N PRO A 101 39.40 -24.95 14.16
CA PRO A 101 40.51 -24.75 13.23
C PRO A 101 41.60 -25.81 13.46
N THR A 102 41.29 -27.08 13.28
CA THR A 102 42.30 -28.14 13.15
C THR A 102 41.78 -29.21 12.19
N ASP A 103 42.55 -29.43 11.13
CA ASP A 103 42.40 -30.43 10.06
C ASP A 103 41.56 -30.03 8.83
N GLY A 104 42.20 -29.19 8.00
CA GLY A 104 42.26 -29.29 6.53
C GLY A 104 41.08 -29.89 5.77
N CYS A 105 39.90 -29.26 5.81
CA CYS A 105 38.84 -29.48 4.84
C CYS A 105 38.42 -28.15 4.20
N CYS A 106 39.00 -27.82 3.05
CA CYS A 106 38.59 -26.72 2.19
C CYS A 106 37.69 -27.27 1.07
N ALA A 107 36.38 -27.32 1.30
CA ALA A 107 35.38 -27.34 0.24
C ALA A 107 34.57 -26.03 0.33
N PRO A 108 34.07 -25.45 -0.77
CA PRO A 108 33.38 -24.16 -0.73
C PRO A 108 32.16 -24.23 0.19
N ALA A 109 31.95 -23.16 0.95
CA ALA A 109 31.04 -23.06 2.11
C ALA A 109 29.53 -23.15 1.79
N ASN A 110 29.12 -23.86 0.73
CA ASN A 110 27.73 -24.00 0.32
C ASN A 110 27.22 -25.45 0.28
N GLU A 111 28.06 -26.45 0.60
CA GLU A 111 27.68 -27.88 0.47
C GLU A 111 27.64 -28.66 1.79
N CYS A 112 28.08 -28.10 2.92
CA CYS A 112 28.17 -28.85 4.19
C CYS A 112 27.03 -28.59 5.20
N CYS A 113 26.18 -27.57 4.99
CA CYS A 113 25.16 -27.16 5.98
C CYS A 113 23.79 -26.88 5.34
N ALA A 114 23.20 -27.86 4.66
CA ALA A 114 21.79 -27.80 4.27
C ALA A 114 20.94 -28.54 5.32
N PRO A 115 20.08 -27.87 6.12
CA PRO A 115 18.98 -28.59 6.76
C PRO A 115 18.00 -29.05 5.68
N ALA A 116 17.32 -30.17 5.92
CA ALA A 116 16.30 -30.72 5.04
C ALA A 116 15.07 -29.79 5.03
N SER A 117 15.07 -28.76 4.19
CA SER A 117 13.85 -28.03 3.86
C SER A 117 13.26 -28.62 2.58
N GLU A 118 12.07 -29.21 2.69
CA GLU A 118 11.26 -29.49 1.52
C GLU A 118 10.74 -28.15 0.98
N ALA A 119 11.53 -27.55 0.09
CA ALA A 119 11.11 -26.39 -0.69
C ALA A 119 9.93 -26.84 -1.57
N ALA A 120 8.70 -26.49 -1.16
CA ALA A 120 7.51 -26.67 -1.97
C ALA A 120 7.62 -25.73 -3.18
N THR A 121 8.15 -26.27 -4.27
CA THR A 121 8.45 -25.54 -5.50
C THR A 121 7.18 -25.03 -6.15
N ALA A 122 7.08 -23.71 -6.33
CA ALA A 122 6.09 -23.10 -7.19
C ALA A 122 6.59 -23.13 -8.64
N THR A 123 5.99 -23.98 -9.47
CA THR A 123 6.17 -23.92 -10.93
C THR A 123 5.26 -22.82 -11.51
N GLY A 124 5.78 -21.61 -11.75
CA GLY A 124 4.94 -20.51 -12.26
C GLY A 124 5.62 -19.17 -12.57
N ALA A 125 6.87 -19.14 -13.04
CA ALA A 125 7.71 -17.93 -13.15
C ALA A 125 7.21 -16.76 -14.05
N ASP A 126 6.07 -16.87 -14.73
CA ASP A 126 5.62 -15.86 -15.72
C ASP A 126 4.60 -14.85 -15.17
N TRP A 127 3.99 -15.12 -14.00
CA TRP A 127 3.00 -14.22 -13.41
C TRP A 127 3.46 -13.72 -12.04
N ALA A 128 3.57 -12.39 -11.90
CA ALA A 128 3.98 -11.74 -10.66
C ALA A 128 2.99 -11.91 -9.48
N ALA A 129 1.97 -12.78 -9.60
CA ALA A 129 0.87 -13.01 -8.66
C ALA A 129 0.38 -11.71 -7.99
N TRP A 130 0.14 -10.69 -8.82
CA TRP A 130 -0.44 -9.42 -8.41
C TRP A 130 -1.96 -9.51 -8.51
N PHE A 131 -2.66 -9.44 -7.38
CA PHE A 131 -4.12 -9.41 -7.33
C PHE A 131 -4.62 -8.80 -6.01
N PRO A 132 -5.85 -8.28 -5.99
CA PRO A 132 -6.47 -7.78 -4.78
C PRO A 132 -6.96 -8.94 -3.90
N VAL A 133 -6.94 -8.72 -2.59
CA VAL A 133 -7.54 -9.59 -1.58
C VAL A 133 -8.57 -8.78 -0.81
N ILE A 134 -9.72 -9.38 -0.49
CA ILE A 134 -10.83 -8.69 0.17
C ILE A 134 -10.83 -9.00 1.66
N ASP A 135 -10.72 -7.96 2.47
CA ASP A 135 -10.95 -8.00 3.90
C ASP A 135 -12.44 -8.06 4.22
N ARG A 136 -12.93 -9.23 4.66
CA ARG A 136 -14.36 -9.42 4.95
C ARG A 136 -14.81 -8.81 6.27
N ASP A 137 -13.89 -8.49 7.17
CA ASP A 137 -14.25 -7.79 8.42
C ASP A 137 -14.62 -6.32 8.13
N ARG A 138 -14.18 -5.77 6.99
CA ARG A 138 -14.46 -4.39 6.57
C ARG A 138 -15.33 -4.26 5.33
N CYS A 139 -15.41 -5.29 4.50
CA CYS A 139 -16.19 -5.24 3.26
C CYS A 139 -17.70 -5.18 3.59
N VAL A 140 -18.39 -4.22 2.99
CA VAL A 140 -19.86 -4.07 3.10
C VAL A 140 -20.57 -4.46 1.80
N ASP A 141 -19.88 -5.20 0.94
CA ASP A 141 -20.40 -5.72 -0.34
C ASP A 141 -21.06 -4.64 -1.25
N CYS A 142 -20.57 -3.40 -1.19
CA CYS A 142 -21.07 -2.28 -2.00
C CYS A 142 -20.81 -2.39 -3.52
N LYS A 143 -20.06 -3.42 -3.95
CA LYS A 143 -19.70 -3.72 -5.35
C LYS A 143 -18.94 -2.61 -6.10
N GLN A 144 -18.50 -1.54 -5.44
CA GLN A 144 -17.73 -0.45 -6.08
C GLN A 144 -16.43 -0.95 -6.72
N CYS A 145 -15.72 -1.87 -6.06
CA CYS A 145 -14.50 -2.49 -6.62
C CYS A 145 -14.76 -3.27 -7.90
N MET A 146 -15.87 -4.01 -7.96
CA MET A 146 -16.32 -4.75 -9.14
C MET A 146 -16.67 -3.80 -10.28
N ASN A 147 -17.51 -2.79 -10.00
CA ASN A 147 -17.93 -1.80 -11.00
C ASN A 147 -16.78 -0.95 -11.55
N PHE A 148 -15.74 -0.73 -10.73
CA PHE A 148 -14.56 0.02 -11.13
C PHE A 148 -13.57 -0.82 -11.96
N CYS A 149 -13.51 -2.14 -11.74
CA CYS A 149 -12.52 -3.00 -12.37
C CYS A 149 -12.87 -3.31 -13.82
N LEU A 150 -12.11 -2.76 -14.77
CA LEU A 150 -12.27 -3.04 -16.21
C LEU A 150 -11.66 -4.37 -16.66
N PHE A 151 -10.93 -5.07 -15.78
CA PHE A 151 -10.17 -6.27 -16.14
C PHE A 151 -10.86 -7.59 -15.76
N GLY A 152 -12.10 -7.55 -15.24
CA GLY A 152 -12.83 -8.77 -14.88
C GLY A 152 -12.22 -9.54 -13.70
N THR A 153 -11.45 -8.87 -12.83
CA THR A 153 -10.85 -9.50 -11.64
C THR A 153 -11.91 -9.97 -10.62
N TYR A 154 -13.05 -9.28 -10.56
CA TYR A 154 -14.12 -9.53 -9.60
C TYR A 154 -15.37 -10.10 -10.27
N GLU A 155 -16.09 -10.92 -9.54
CA GLU A 155 -17.42 -11.41 -9.90
C GLU A 155 -18.38 -11.33 -8.71
N ALA A 156 -19.67 -11.39 -9.00
CA ALA A 156 -20.70 -11.53 -7.98
C ALA A 156 -20.88 -13.02 -7.62
N ASP A 157 -20.76 -13.34 -6.34
CA ASP A 157 -21.06 -14.65 -5.76
C ASP A 157 -22.46 -14.58 -5.13
N GLY A 158 -23.46 -15.02 -5.89
CA GLY A 158 -24.87 -14.90 -5.51
C GLY A 158 -25.40 -13.45 -5.57
N PRO A 159 -26.47 -13.13 -4.81
CA PRO A 159 -27.17 -11.85 -4.95
C PRO A 159 -26.32 -10.66 -4.48
N ASP A 160 -25.51 -10.82 -3.43
CA ASP A 160 -24.95 -9.69 -2.72
C ASP A 160 -23.43 -9.69 -2.60
N LYS A 161 -22.75 -10.84 -2.66
CA LYS A 161 -21.32 -10.90 -2.31
C LYS A 161 -20.43 -10.64 -3.52
N VAL A 162 -19.38 -9.84 -3.34
CA VAL A 162 -18.31 -9.68 -4.36
C VAL A 162 -17.15 -10.61 -4.04
N VAL A 163 -16.60 -11.31 -5.03
CA VAL A 163 -15.43 -12.20 -4.89
C VAL A 163 -14.37 -11.87 -5.93
N VAL A 164 -13.11 -12.22 -5.64
CA VAL A 164 -12.01 -12.15 -6.60
C VAL A 164 -11.97 -13.46 -7.37
N ALA A 165 -12.76 -13.57 -8.44
CA ALA A 165 -12.89 -14.80 -9.21
C ALA A 165 -11.71 -15.03 -10.17
N ASN A 166 -11.14 -13.95 -10.72
CA ASN A 166 -10.06 -14.02 -11.71
C ASN A 166 -8.82 -13.22 -11.25
N PRO A 167 -8.05 -13.72 -10.26
CA PRO A 167 -6.82 -13.06 -9.78
C PRO A 167 -5.84 -12.71 -10.91
N ARG A 168 -5.66 -13.62 -11.88
CA ARG A 168 -4.75 -13.47 -13.02
C ARG A 168 -5.11 -12.33 -13.96
N SER A 169 -6.37 -11.92 -13.99
CA SER A 169 -6.80 -10.82 -14.86
C SER A 169 -6.47 -9.45 -14.27
N CYS A 170 -6.03 -9.36 -13.01
CA CYS A 170 -5.66 -8.07 -12.44
C CYS A 170 -4.46 -7.46 -13.16
N LYS A 171 -4.60 -6.22 -13.64
CA LYS A 171 -3.50 -5.47 -14.23
C LYS A 171 -2.41 -5.24 -13.17
N THR A 172 -1.22 -5.76 -13.42
CA THR A 172 -0.05 -5.61 -12.54
C THR A 172 0.16 -4.16 -12.14
N ASN A 173 0.39 -3.93 -10.84
CA ASN A 173 0.60 -2.61 -10.22
C ASN A 173 -0.58 -1.62 -10.33
N CYS A 174 -1.82 -2.11 -10.56
CA CYS A 174 -3.02 -1.28 -10.52
C CYS A 174 -3.75 -1.38 -9.15
N PRO A 175 -3.64 -0.39 -8.24
CA PRO A 175 -4.32 -0.40 -6.95
C PRO A 175 -5.67 0.34 -6.95
N ALA A 176 -6.22 0.64 -8.13
CA ALA A 176 -7.27 1.63 -8.26
C ALA A 176 -8.58 1.23 -7.54
N CYS A 177 -8.94 -0.06 -7.57
CA CYS A 177 -10.07 -0.60 -6.80
C CYS A 177 -9.92 -0.42 -5.27
N ALA A 178 -8.68 -0.38 -4.75
CA ALA A 178 -8.44 -0.13 -3.33
C ALA A 178 -8.63 1.33 -2.94
N ARG A 179 -8.38 2.27 -3.86
CA ARG A 179 -8.59 3.70 -3.63
C ARG A 179 -10.06 4.11 -3.66
N VAL A 180 -10.90 3.36 -4.40
CA VAL A 180 -12.34 3.63 -4.50
C VAL A 180 -13.19 2.89 -3.49
N CYS A 181 -12.66 1.85 -2.83
CA CYS A 181 -13.38 1.17 -1.77
C CYS A 181 -13.72 2.17 -0.65
N PRO A 182 -14.92 2.24 -0.09
CA PRO A 182 -15.25 3.24 0.95
C PRO A 182 -14.80 2.81 2.35
N THR A 183 -14.60 1.51 2.57
CA THR A 183 -14.25 0.93 3.88
C THR A 183 -12.80 0.44 3.95
N ALA A 184 -11.98 0.77 2.93
CA ALA A 184 -10.59 0.33 2.79
C ALA A 184 -10.40 -1.19 2.87
N ALA A 185 -11.39 -1.97 2.42
CA ALA A 185 -11.40 -3.42 2.51
C ALA A 185 -10.51 -4.14 1.47
N ILE A 186 -10.10 -3.47 0.39
CA ILE A 186 -9.29 -4.10 -0.66
C ILE A 186 -7.81 -3.94 -0.34
N ILE A 187 -7.08 -5.05 -0.35
CA ILE A 187 -5.66 -5.15 -0.01
C ILE A 187 -4.88 -5.65 -1.22
N PHE A 188 -3.71 -5.07 -1.46
CA PHE A 188 -2.71 -5.55 -2.42
C PHE A 188 -1.41 -5.87 -1.65
N PRO A 189 -1.18 -7.14 -1.27
CA PRO A 189 -0.03 -7.52 -0.42
C PRO A 189 1.33 -7.12 -1.02
N LYS A 190 1.41 -7.11 -2.36
CA LYS A 190 2.59 -6.74 -3.14
C LYS A 190 2.70 -5.26 -3.49
N HIS A 191 1.80 -4.42 -3.00
CA HIS A 191 1.85 -2.98 -3.27
C HIS A 191 3.19 -2.40 -2.86
N ASP A 192 3.76 -1.52 -3.68
CA ASP A 192 5.10 -0.95 -3.50
C ASP A 192 5.17 -0.08 -2.25
N ARG A 193 4.23 0.85 -2.12
CA ARG A 193 4.13 1.74 -0.97
C ARG A 193 3.47 1.03 0.20
N LEU A 194 4.11 1.15 1.36
CA LEU A 194 3.57 0.77 2.66
C LEU A 194 2.29 1.56 2.96
N GLY A 195 1.44 1.03 3.84
CA GLY A 195 0.17 1.64 4.24
C GLY A 195 -1.03 0.71 4.07
N VAL A 196 -2.21 1.31 4.17
CA VAL A 196 -3.50 0.59 4.20
C VAL A 196 -3.72 -0.33 2.98
N ILE A 197 -3.35 0.13 1.79
CA ILE A 197 -3.47 -0.66 0.55
C ILE A 197 -2.57 -1.90 0.61
N ALA A 198 -1.39 -1.83 1.23
CA ALA A 198 -0.49 -2.97 1.37
C ALA A 198 -0.94 -3.99 2.43
N GLY A 199 -1.92 -3.64 3.26
CA GLY A 199 -2.45 -4.49 4.33
C GLY A 199 -2.24 -3.92 5.73
N GLU A 200 -1.81 -2.67 5.88
CA GLU A 200 -1.85 -2.01 7.18
C GLU A 200 -3.30 -1.84 7.67
N VAL A 201 -3.49 -1.82 8.99
CA VAL A 201 -4.81 -1.65 9.59
C VAL A 201 -5.21 -0.18 9.41
N PRO A 202 -6.34 0.12 8.73
CA PRO A 202 -6.79 1.50 8.55
C PRO A 202 -7.13 2.15 9.89
N THR A 203 -6.55 3.32 10.15
CA THR A 203 -6.88 4.18 11.29
C THR A 203 -8.09 5.07 10.98
N ASP A 204 -8.68 5.70 12.00
CA ASP A 204 -9.80 6.64 11.80
C ASP A 204 -9.41 7.82 10.89
N ALA A 205 -8.17 8.31 11.01
CA ALA A 205 -7.65 9.37 10.14
C ALA A 205 -7.54 8.93 8.68
N ASP A 206 -7.13 7.68 8.42
CA ASP A 206 -7.09 7.12 7.07
C ASP A 206 -8.50 7.04 6.47
N MET A 207 -9.46 6.58 7.28
CA MET A 207 -10.86 6.47 6.89
C MET A 207 -11.45 7.84 6.57
N ASP A 208 -11.15 8.88 7.34
CA ASP A 208 -11.65 10.23 7.09
C ASP A 208 -11.00 10.86 5.85
N ALA A 209 -9.69 10.68 5.66
CA ALA A 209 -9.01 11.10 4.44
C ALA A 209 -9.57 10.40 3.18
N GLN A 210 -10.01 9.14 3.32
CA GLN A 210 -10.60 8.36 2.26
C GLN A 210 -12.02 8.83 1.91
N LYS A 211 -12.86 9.11 2.91
CA LYS A 211 -14.19 9.70 2.70
C LYS A 211 -14.08 11.03 1.95
N VAL A 212 -13.21 11.94 2.39
CA VAL A 212 -12.99 13.24 1.72
C VAL A 212 -12.62 13.08 0.24
N ARG A 213 -11.85 12.05 -0.13
CA ARG A 213 -11.50 11.77 -1.53
C ARG A 213 -12.67 11.25 -2.35
N LEU A 214 -13.54 10.42 -1.76
CA LEU A 214 -14.68 9.82 -2.45
C LEU A 214 -15.86 10.78 -2.54
N ASP A 215 -15.99 11.68 -1.57
CA ASP A 215 -16.97 12.77 -1.53
C ASP A 215 -16.54 13.94 -2.43
N MET A 216 -16.04 13.63 -3.63
CA MET A 216 -15.69 14.60 -4.67
C MET A 216 -16.91 15.44 -5.07
N ASN A 217 -18.13 14.89 -4.95
CA ASN A 217 -19.35 15.69 -5.13
C ASN A 217 -19.47 16.80 -4.10
N SER A 218 -19.12 16.60 -2.82
CA SER A 218 -19.16 17.69 -1.84
C SER A 218 -18.08 18.75 -2.08
N LEU A 219 -16.94 18.37 -2.65
CA LEU A 219 -15.85 19.28 -3.02
C LEU A 219 -16.12 20.05 -4.32
N LEU A 220 -16.83 19.45 -5.27
CA LEU A 220 -17.22 20.05 -6.55
C LEU A 220 -18.61 20.71 -6.52
N SER A 221 -19.40 20.49 -5.46
CA SER A 221 -20.70 21.16 -5.26
C SER A 221 -20.56 22.58 -4.70
N GLY A 222 -19.36 23.00 -4.33
CA GLY A 222 -19.07 24.42 -4.09
C GLY A 222 -18.89 25.17 -5.41
N ASP A 223 -19.15 26.48 -5.43
CA ASP A 223 -18.89 27.31 -6.61
C ASP A 223 -17.37 27.34 -6.90
N PRO A 224 -16.90 26.77 -8.04
CA PRO A 224 -15.48 26.78 -8.40
C PRO A 224 -14.92 28.21 -8.51
N LEU A 225 -15.76 29.19 -8.91
CA LEU A 225 -15.38 30.59 -9.00
C LEU A 225 -15.20 31.22 -7.62
N GLU A 226 -15.97 30.80 -6.62
CA GLU A 226 -15.84 31.27 -5.24
C GLU A 226 -14.52 30.78 -4.62
N THR A 227 -14.14 29.52 -4.88
CA THR A 227 -12.87 28.95 -4.44
C THR A 227 -11.66 29.68 -5.08
N LEU A 228 -11.75 30.05 -6.36
CA LEU A 228 -10.73 30.85 -7.05
C LEU A 228 -10.69 32.31 -6.56
N ARG A 229 -11.85 32.93 -6.31
CA ARG A 229 -11.95 34.27 -5.71
C ARG A 229 -11.34 34.31 -4.31
N ASN A 230 -11.55 33.28 -3.50
CA ASN A 230 -10.97 33.21 -2.17
C ASN A 230 -9.45 32.97 -2.21
N ARG A 231 -8.92 32.27 -3.22
CA ARG A 231 -7.46 32.21 -3.48
C ARG A 231 -6.87 33.58 -3.82
N SER A 232 -7.56 34.40 -4.61
CA SER A 232 -7.11 35.77 -4.90
C SER A 232 -7.09 36.70 -3.67
N LYS A 233 -7.94 36.42 -2.66
CA LYS A 233 -8.00 37.19 -1.40
C LYS A 233 -6.98 36.71 -0.35
N GLY A 234 -6.70 35.40 -0.28
CA GLY A 234 -5.75 34.82 0.68
C GLY A 234 -4.30 34.72 0.18
N GLY A 235 -4.07 34.81 -1.13
CA GLY A 235 -2.76 34.59 -1.75
C GLY A 235 -1.75 35.72 -1.52
N ALA A 236 -2.21 36.97 -1.35
CA ALA A 236 -1.31 38.12 -1.21
C ALA A 236 -0.49 38.07 0.08
N ALA A 237 -1.12 37.74 1.22
CA ALA A 237 -0.43 37.67 2.51
C ALA A 237 0.53 36.47 2.59
N ALA A 238 0.17 35.33 2.00
CA ALA A 238 1.02 34.16 1.94
C ALA A 238 2.22 34.35 0.99
N ALA A 239 2.01 34.99 -0.16
CA ALA A 239 3.08 35.29 -1.12
C ALA A 239 4.09 36.30 -0.56
N LEU A 240 3.62 37.31 0.18
CA LEU A 240 4.49 38.31 0.82
C LEU A 240 5.42 37.68 1.86
N LYS A 241 4.90 36.72 2.63
CA LYS A 241 5.66 35.97 3.65
C LYS A 241 6.75 35.10 3.03
N VAL A 242 6.45 34.43 1.91
CA VAL A 242 7.43 33.61 1.17
C VAL A 242 8.55 34.47 0.58
N LEU A 243 8.26 35.67 0.07
CA LEU A 243 9.29 36.59 -0.45
C LEU A 243 10.25 37.05 0.65
N GLN A 244 9.75 37.27 1.86
CA GLN A 244 10.55 37.65 3.03
C GLN A 244 11.45 36.49 3.51
N GLU A 245 10.95 35.26 3.48
CA GLU A 245 11.73 34.04 3.79
C GLU A 245 12.83 33.74 2.75
N LEU A 246 12.68 34.24 1.51
CA LEU A 246 13.69 34.13 0.45
C LEU A 246 14.72 35.27 0.45
N GLY A 247 14.69 36.15 1.45
CA GLY A 247 15.68 37.22 1.63
C GLY A 247 15.54 38.39 0.65
N VAL A 248 14.35 38.61 0.09
CA VAL A 248 14.07 39.78 -0.75
C VAL A 248 14.06 41.05 0.13
N PRO A 249 14.75 42.14 -0.25
CA PRO A 249 14.78 43.38 0.52
C PRO A 249 13.38 43.96 0.78
N ASP A 250 13.15 44.48 1.99
CA ASP A 250 11.83 44.93 2.45
C ASP A 250 11.25 46.09 1.62
N ASP A 251 12.09 46.89 0.95
CA ASP A 251 11.69 47.97 0.03
C ASP A 251 11.09 47.44 -1.28
N VAL A 252 11.55 46.28 -1.76
CA VAL A 252 11.01 45.60 -2.93
C VAL A 252 9.68 44.91 -2.60
N ILE A 253 9.55 44.41 -1.36
CA ILE A 253 8.31 43.80 -0.86
C ILE A 253 7.23 44.87 -0.66
N ALA A 254 7.60 46.04 -0.12
CA ALA A 254 6.68 47.17 0.08
C ALA A 254 6.16 47.74 -1.25
N SER A 255 7.04 47.93 -2.24
CA SER A 255 6.62 48.41 -3.58
C SER A 255 5.72 47.39 -4.31
N SER A 256 6.00 46.10 -4.17
CA SER A 256 5.15 45.02 -4.69
C SER A 256 3.79 44.95 -3.99
N GLY A 257 3.75 45.18 -2.67
CA GLY A 257 2.52 45.25 -1.88
C GLY A 257 1.62 46.42 -2.28
N GLU A 258 2.19 47.60 -2.53
CA GLU A 258 1.46 48.76 -3.05
C GLU A 258 0.93 48.56 -4.46
N GLU A 259 1.68 47.87 -5.33
CA GLU A 259 1.26 47.59 -6.70
C GLU A 259 0.14 46.54 -6.78
N ILE A 260 0.17 45.53 -5.91
CA ILE A 260 -0.92 44.55 -5.73
C ILE A 260 -2.16 45.23 -5.15
N ALA A 261 -2.00 46.12 -4.16
CA ALA A 261 -3.12 46.87 -3.57
C ALA A 261 -3.77 47.84 -4.59
N ARG A 262 -2.99 48.46 -5.48
CA ARG A 262 -3.51 49.31 -6.58
C ARG A 262 -4.29 48.49 -7.62
N ARG A 263 -3.91 47.25 -7.91
CA ARG A 263 -4.62 46.34 -8.83
C ARG A 263 -5.92 45.77 -8.27
N CYS A 264 -6.05 45.71 -6.94
CA CYS A 264 -7.22 45.12 -6.26
C CYS A 264 -8.18 46.16 -5.65
N SER A 265 -7.99 47.47 -5.89
CA SER A 265 -8.84 48.52 -5.33
C SER A 265 -10.21 48.59 -6.05
N PRO A 266 -11.35 48.73 -5.35
CA PRO A 266 -12.71 48.57 -5.92
C PRO A 266 -13.20 49.75 -6.79
N ALA A 267 -12.33 50.68 -7.17
CA ALA A 267 -12.71 51.96 -7.78
C ALA A 267 -12.37 52.10 -9.27
N ARG A 268 -12.32 51.01 -10.05
CA ARG A 268 -12.38 51.10 -11.52
C ARG A 268 -13.42 50.13 -12.08
N PRO A 269 -14.44 50.61 -12.80
CA PRO A 269 -15.38 49.72 -13.49
C PRO A 269 -14.60 48.93 -14.55
N CYS A 270 -15.03 47.69 -14.77
CA CYS A 270 -14.43 46.76 -15.71
C CYS A 270 -14.30 47.43 -17.09
N CYS A 271 -13.07 47.70 -17.53
CA CYS A 271 -12.81 47.93 -18.95
C CYS A 271 -12.64 46.58 -19.62
N ASP A 272 -13.64 46.19 -20.41
CA ASP A 272 -13.52 45.17 -21.46
C ASP A 272 -12.43 45.56 -22.49
N PRO A 273 -11.88 44.59 -23.26
CA PRO A 273 -10.58 44.72 -23.92
C PRO A 273 -10.61 45.63 -25.17
N PRO A 274 -9.47 46.26 -25.53
CA PRO A 274 -9.40 47.13 -26.70
C PRO A 274 -9.11 46.28 -27.92
N ASP A 275 -10.14 45.91 -28.69
CA ASP A 275 -10.03 45.70 -30.14
C ASP A 275 -11.42 45.42 -30.75
N ARG A 276 -12.15 46.49 -31.11
CA ARG A 276 -13.07 46.54 -32.26
C ARG A 276 -13.49 47.98 -32.57
N PRO A 277 -13.62 48.36 -33.85
CA PRO A 277 -13.85 49.74 -34.26
C PRO A 277 -15.32 50.14 -34.14
N CYS A 278 -15.53 51.44 -33.91
CA CYS A 278 -16.82 52.12 -33.89
C CYS A 278 -17.61 51.86 -35.20
N CYS A 279 -18.87 51.41 -35.08
CA CYS A 279 -19.87 51.59 -36.13
C CYS A 279 -20.61 52.93 -35.88
N PRO A 280 -21.01 53.66 -36.94
CA PRO A 280 -21.51 55.02 -36.82
C PRO A 280 -22.99 55.10 -36.45
N GLU A 281 -23.36 56.32 -36.07
CA GLU A 281 -24.64 56.90 -35.65
C GLU A 281 -25.89 56.41 -36.42
N ASP A 282 -27.02 56.27 -35.72
CA ASP A 282 -28.24 57.07 -35.97
C ASP A 282 -29.46 56.59 -35.14
N ALA A 283 -30.19 57.59 -34.62
CA ALA A 283 -31.53 57.61 -33.99
C ALA A 283 -31.70 57.13 -32.53
#